data_AF-A0A356PCU3-F1
#
_entry.id   AF-A0A356PCU3-F1
#
_cell.length_a   1.000
_cell.length_b   1.000
_cell.length_c   1.000
_cell.angle_alpha   90.00
_cell.angle_beta   90.00
_cell.angle_gamma   90.00
#
_symmetry.space_group_name_H-M   'P 1'
#
loop_
_entity.id
_entity.type
_entity.pdbx_description
1 polymer ?
#
loop_
_entity_poly.entity_id
_entity_poly.type
_entity_poly.pdbx_seq_one_letter_code
_entity_poly.pdbx_strand_id
1 'polypeptide(L)'
;MSVREETYGFGVNPKLSENHFFVELPANKEQYVQIYERFQWTDGEEQKLEKADRLRIEISRYKWSKVSADLTSEFNARLKKDKLKVGRFVGGGTPVEKLFGKELMVLLWGIEDCDPSVIPTAIRNWKGLMPEERWWLYTMTNASTGQLKDKKGWRIALRYALCENPIEENPQLSLVEMFTEE
;
A
#
# COMPACT_ATOMS: atom_id res chain seq x y z
N MET A 1 1.45 -34.00 1.34
CA MET A 1 0.75 -32.78 1.80
C MET A 1 1.83 -31.70 1.93
N SER A 2 1.78 -30.61 1.15
CA SER A 2 2.77 -29.54 1.34
C SER A 2 2.42 -28.80 2.63
N VAL A 3 3.40 -28.60 3.51
CA VAL A 3 3.24 -27.75 4.68
C VAL A 3 2.92 -26.36 4.15
N ARG A 4 1.72 -25.84 4.43
CA ARG A 4 1.42 -24.44 4.13
C ARG A 4 2.30 -23.61 5.04
N GLU A 5 3.19 -22.81 4.46
CA GLU A 5 4.03 -21.90 5.23
C GLU A 5 3.15 -20.92 6.00
N GLU A 6 3.51 -20.71 7.26
CA GLU A 6 2.77 -19.82 8.14
C GLU A 6 3.08 -18.36 7.76
N THR A 7 2.09 -17.67 7.21
CA THR A 7 2.19 -16.25 6.85
C THR A 7 1.31 -15.38 7.74
N TYR A 8 1.80 -14.20 8.06
CA TYR A 8 1.14 -13.21 8.92
C TYR A 8 0.69 -11.99 8.11
N GLY A 9 -0.46 -11.43 8.50
CA GLY A 9 -1.04 -10.24 7.85
C GLY A 9 -1.15 -10.40 6.33
N PHE A 10 -0.49 -9.53 5.59
CA PHE A 10 -0.39 -9.61 4.13
C PHE A 10 0.91 -10.32 3.71
N GLY A 11 0.94 -11.65 3.88
CA GLY A 11 1.96 -12.51 3.28
C GLY A 11 3.34 -12.52 3.94
N VAL A 12 3.52 -11.93 5.13
CA VAL A 12 4.82 -11.94 5.80
C VAL A 12 5.16 -13.34 6.27
N ASN A 13 6.29 -13.89 5.81
CA ASN A 13 6.88 -15.12 6.35
C ASN A 13 8.21 -14.78 7.05
N PRO A 14 8.23 -14.69 8.40
CA PRO A 14 9.42 -14.33 9.16
C PRO A 14 10.60 -15.27 8.94
N LYS A 15 10.36 -16.53 8.54
CA LYS A 15 11.42 -17.50 8.25
C LYS A 15 12.15 -17.20 6.94
N LEU A 16 11.52 -16.47 6.02
CA LEU A 16 12.11 -16.07 4.74
C LEU A 16 12.72 -14.68 4.81
N SER A 17 12.06 -13.74 5.48
CA SER A 17 12.58 -12.40 5.69
C SER A 17 11.97 -11.75 6.92
N GLU A 18 12.81 -11.17 7.76
CA GLU A 18 12.38 -10.34 8.89
C GLU A 18 12.04 -8.91 8.47
N ASN A 19 12.51 -8.46 7.30
CA ASN A 19 12.22 -7.11 6.82
C ASN A 19 10.81 -7.06 6.21
N HIS A 20 9.96 -6.25 6.81
CA HIS A 20 8.56 -6.11 6.43
C HIS A 20 8.07 -4.70 6.75
N PHE A 21 6.88 -4.37 6.25
CA PHE A 21 6.17 -3.16 6.66
C PHE A 21 5.14 -3.49 7.73
N PHE A 22 4.79 -2.49 8.53
CA PHE A 22 3.84 -2.64 9.61
C PHE A 22 2.89 -1.46 9.62
N VAL A 23 1.61 -1.74 9.44
CA VAL A 23 0.56 -0.73 9.42
C VAL A 23 -0.11 -0.72 10.79
N GLU A 24 0.13 0.35 11.53
CA GLU A 24 -0.46 0.57 12.86
C GLU A 24 -1.71 1.44 12.72
N LEU A 25 -2.84 0.90 13.16
CA LEU A 25 -4.15 1.53 13.20
C LEU A 25 -4.50 1.79 14.69
N PRO A 26 -4.18 2.97 15.24
CA PRO A 26 -4.42 3.27 16.64
C PRO A 26 -5.89 3.18 17.05
N ALA A 27 -6.19 2.74 18.28
CA ALA A 27 -7.57 2.61 18.75
C ALA A 27 -8.36 3.94 18.69
N ASN A 28 -7.67 5.07 18.90
CA ASN A 28 -8.27 6.39 18.76
C ASN A 28 -8.41 6.78 17.28
N LYS A 29 -9.64 7.05 16.84
CA LYS A 29 -9.96 7.41 15.45
C LYS A 29 -9.51 8.81 15.04
N GLU A 30 -9.11 9.66 15.99
CA GLU A 30 -8.50 10.96 15.69
C GLU A 30 -6.99 10.86 15.41
N GLN A 31 -6.36 9.74 15.79
CA GLN A 31 -4.95 9.53 15.51
C GLN A 31 -4.71 9.07 14.07
N TYR A 32 -3.59 9.51 13.52
CA TYR A 32 -3.15 9.13 12.18
C TYR A 32 -2.84 7.64 12.11
N VAL A 33 -3.06 7.04 10.95
CA VAL A 33 -2.55 5.70 10.63
C VAL A 33 -1.07 5.83 10.35
N GLN A 34 -0.27 4.97 10.97
CA GLN A 34 1.18 5.03 10.94
C GLN A 34 1.74 3.81 10.21
N ILE A 35 2.65 4.04 9.26
CA ILE A 35 3.29 2.95 8.52
C ILE A 35 4.77 2.94 8.87
N TYR A 36 5.22 1.81 9.40
CA TYR A 36 6.60 1.56 9.80
C TYR A 36 7.27 0.60 8.80
N GLU A 37 8.56 0.82 8.55
CA GLU A 37 9.45 -0.19 7.99
C GLU A 37 10.20 -0.85 9.15
N ARG A 38 10.08 -2.18 9.26
CA ARG A 38 10.67 -3.00 10.32
C ARG A 38 11.77 -3.88 9.75
N PHE A 39 12.78 -4.16 10.56
CA PHE A 39 13.97 -4.92 10.15
C PHE A 39 14.16 -6.21 10.94
N GLN A 40 13.27 -6.47 11.91
CA GLN A 40 13.30 -7.61 12.80
C GLN A 40 11.86 -8.10 13.00
N TRP A 41 11.72 -9.41 13.24
CA TRP A 41 10.45 -9.99 13.67
C TRP A 41 10.45 -10.12 15.19
N THR A 42 9.38 -9.67 15.84
CA THR A 42 9.22 -9.85 17.29
C THR A 42 8.45 -11.14 17.55
N ASP A 43 9.01 -12.05 18.32
CA ASP A 43 8.32 -13.28 18.73
C ASP A 43 7.17 -12.96 19.71
N GLY A 44 5.98 -13.48 19.42
CA GLY A 44 4.78 -13.27 20.24
C GLY A 44 3.50 -13.18 19.41
N GLU A 45 2.35 -13.31 20.07
CA GLU A 45 1.03 -13.17 19.43
C GLU A 45 0.78 -11.74 18.94
N GLU A 46 1.35 -10.74 19.62
CA GLU A 46 1.25 -9.32 19.28
C GLU A 46 2.61 -8.77 18.85
N GLN A 47 2.65 -8.19 17.64
CA GLN A 47 3.80 -7.45 17.13
C GLN A 47 3.88 -6.09 17.83
N LYS A 48 5.00 -5.79 18.47
CA LYS A 48 5.22 -4.53 19.19
C LYS A 48 6.22 -3.65 18.46
N LEU A 49 5.95 -2.35 18.41
CA LEU A 49 6.88 -1.38 17.85
C LEU A 49 8.14 -1.28 18.70
N GLU A 50 9.30 -1.34 18.04
CA GLU A 50 10.60 -1.22 18.67
C GLU A 50 11.32 0.08 18.27
N LYS A 51 12.39 0.44 19.01
CA LYS A 51 13.18 1.64 18.70
C LYS A 51 13.85 1.59 17.32
N ALA A 52 14.10 0.40 16.79
CA ALA A 52 14.68 0.21 15.47
C ALA A 52 13.67 0.40 14.32
N ASP A 53 12.37 0.37 14.61
CA ASP A 53 11.31 0.51 13.63
C ASP A 53 11.25 1.95 13.12
N ARG A 54 11.21 2.11 11.80
CA ARG A 54 11.27 3.43 11.16
C ARG A 54 9.88 3.86 10.74
N LEU A 55 9.34 4.89 11.37
CA LEU A 55 8.12 5.55 10.91
C LEU A 55 8.36 6.21 9.55
N ARG A 56 7.59 5.80 8.54
CA ARG A 56 7.78 6.21 7.14
C ARG A 56 6.77 7.25 6.69
N ILE A 57 5.55 7.18 7.21
CA ILE A 57 4.47 8.11 6.92
C ILE A 57 3.40 8.04 8.02
N GLU A 58 2.76 9.18 8.26
CA GLU A 58 1.51 9.30 8.99
C GLU A 58 0.42 9.80 8.05
N ILE A 59 -0.70 9.06 7.94
CA ILE A 59 -1.81 9.43 7.05
C ILE A 59 -3.11 9.55 7.84
N SER A 60 -3.91 10.56 7.54
CA SER A 60 -5.17 10.77 8.25
C SER A 60 -6.10 9.57 8.08
N ARG A 61 -6.91 9.31 9.10
CA ARG A 61 -7.92 8.22 9.07
C ARG A 61 -8.88 8.34 7.90
N TYR A 62 -9.22 9.56 7.51
CA TYR A 62 -10.06 9.84 6.35
C TYR A 62 -9.39 9.40 5.04
N LYS A 63 -8.14 9.81 4.77
CA LYS A 63 -7.45 9.37 3.55
C LYS A 63 -7.19 7.87 3.54
N TRP A 64 -6.83 7.29 4.69
CA TRP A 64 -6.66 5.85 4.83
C TRP A 64 -7.93 5.06 4.47
N SER A 65 -9.10 5.51 4.94
CA SER A 65 -10.36 4.83 4.65
C SER A 65 -10.70 4.81 3.15
N LYS A 66 -10.20 5.80 2.39
CA LYS A 66 -10.37 5.87 0.93
C LYS A 66 -9.49 4.90 0.13
N VAL A 67 -8.38 4.41 0.69
CA VAL A 67 -7.44 3.53 -0.03
C VAL A 67 -7.37 2.09 0.50
N SER A 68 -7.69 1.89 1.78
CA SER A 68 -7.47 0.60 2.46
C SER A 68 -8.20 -0.59 1.81
N ALA A 69 -9.40 -0.38 1.27
CA ALA A 69 -10.17 -1.42 0.58
C ALA A 69 -9.51 -1.84 -0.73
N ASP A 70 -9.09 -0.88 -1.55
CA ASP A 70 -8.40 -1.13 -2.82
C ASP A 70 -7.05 -1.82 -2.62
N LEU A 71 -6.26 -1.36 -1.64
CA LEU A 71 -5.00 -2.01 -1.24
C LEU A 71 -5.24 -3.46 -0.79
N THR A 72 -6.25 -3.68 0.06
CA THR A 72 -6.61 -5.02 0.53
C THR A 72 -7.00 -5.92 -0.63
N SER A 73 -7.81 -5.43 -1.57
CA SER A 73 -8.25 -6.18 -2.76
C SER A 73 -7.06 -6.56 -3.65
N GLU A 74 -6.19 -5.61 -3.96
CA GLU A 74 -5.01 -5.81 -4.80
C GLU A 74 -4.02 -6.82 -4.20
N PHE A 75 -3.74 -6.70 -2.89
CA PHE A 75 -2.83 -7.63 -2.20
C PHE A 75 -3.44 -9.02 -2.09
N ASN A 76 -4.73 -9.11 -1.71
CA ASN A 76 -5.39 -10.41 -1.57
C ASN A 76 -5.60 -11.14 -2.88
N ALA A 77 -5.75 -10.43 -4.01
CA ALA A 77 -5.80 -11.07 -5.32
C ALA A 77 -4.49 -11.82 -5.62
N ARG A 78 -3.35 -11.22 -5.30
CA ARG A 78 -2.02 -11.83 -5.47
C ARG A 78 -1.75 -12.94 -4.45
N LEU A 79 -2.07 -12.73 -3.17
CA LEU A 79 -1.97 -13.78 -2.15
C LEU A 79 -2.78 -15.04 -2.53
N LYS A 80 -4.00 -14.87 -3.07
CA LYS A 80 -4.82 -15.99 -3.56
C LYS A 80 -4.18 -16.71 -4.73
N LYS A 81 -3.62 -15.97 -5.69
CA LYS A 81 -2.88 -16.54 -6.84
C LYS A 81 -1.72 -17.41 -6.37
N ASP A 82 -1.03 -16.97 -5.32
CA ASP A 82 0.10 -17.68 -4.72
C ASP A 82 -0.32 -18.73 -3.67
N LYS A 83 -1.63 -18.97 -3.51
CA LYS A 83 -2.23 -19.93 -2.56
C LYS A 83 -1.87 -19.65 -1.09
N LEU A 84 -1.61 -18.39 -0.76
CA LEU A 84 -1.35 -17.91 0.59
C LEU A 84 -2.64 -17.44 1.28
N LYS A 85 -2.58 -17.32 2.61
CA LYS A 85 -3.70 -16.78 3.40
C LYS A 85 -3.89 -15.30 3.08
N VAL A 86 -5.13 -14.88 2.89
CA VAL A 86 -5.49 -13.48 2.68
C VAL A 86 -5.31 -12.65 3.96
N GLY A 87 -4.95 -11.39 3.80
CA GLY A 87 -4.78 -10.41 4.87
C GLY A 87 -5.97 -9.48 5.02
N ARG A 88 -6.01 -8.77 6.16
CA ARG A 88 -6.96 -7.69 6.44
C ARG A 88 -6.28 -6.69 7.37
N PHE A 89 -6.42 -5.40 7.09
CA PHE A 89 -6.05 -4.36 8.05
C PHE A 89 -7.04 -4.34 9.21
N VAL A 90 -6.53 -4.54 10.42
CA VAL A 90 -7.31 -4.54 11.68
C VAL A 90 -6.79 -3.46 12.61
N GLY A 91 -7.52 -3.17 13.70
CA GLY A 91 -7.03 -2.27 14.75
C GLY A 91 -5.76 -2.82 15.39
N GLY A 92 -4.87 -1.93 15.82
CA GLY A 92 -3.50 -2.28 16.18
C GLY A 92 -2.64 -2.49 14.94
N GLY A 93 -1.78 -3.50 14.99
CA GLY A 93 -0.73 -3.72 13.99
C GLY A 93 -1.05 -4.78 12.94
N THR A 94 -0.84 -4.47 11.67
CA THR A 94 -0.92 -5.43 10.57
C THR A 94 0.42 -5.54 9.82
N PRO A 95 1.11 -6.69 9.85
CA PRO A 95 2.33 -6.88 9.08
C PRO A 95 2.02 -7.05 7.58
N VAL A 96 2.88 -6.48 6.74
CA VAL A 96 2.76 -6.46 5.28
C VAL A 96 4.10 -6.86 4.67
N GLU A 97 4.08 -7.84 3.76
CA GLU A 97 5.28 -8.29 3.06
C GLU A 97 5.98 -7.12 2.36
N LYS A 98 7.32 -7.18 2.31
CA LYS A 98 8.18 -6.10 1.87
C LYS A 98 7.75 -5.48 0.53
N LEU A 99 7.45 -6.28 -0.48
CA LEU A 99 7.07 -5.79 -1.81
C LEU A 99 5.70 -5.13 -1.79
N PHE A 100 4.70 -5.73 -1.13
CA PHE A 100 3.40 -5.06 -0.93
C PHE A 100 3.53 -3.77 -0.14
N GLY A 101 4.41 -3.74 0.86
CA GLY A 101 4.70 -2.54 1.64
C GLY A 101 5.35 -1.43 0.80
N LYS A 102 6.24 -1.76 -0.13
CA LYS A 102 6.76 -0.78 -1.10
C LYS A 102 5.66 -0.18 -1.95
N GLU A 103 4.75 -1.02 -2.47
CA GLU A 103 3.64 -0.57 -3.30
C GLU A 103 2.64 0.29 -2.52
N LEU A 104 2.34 -0.10 -1.28
CA LEU A 104 1.58 0.68 -0.31
C LEU A 104 2.21 2.06 -0.13
N MET A 105 3.50 2.12 0.15
CA MET A 105 4.22 3.37 0.37
C MET A 105 4.15 4.31 -0.84
N VAL A 106 4.24 3.80 -2.07
CA VAL A 106 4.11 4.62 -3.29
C VAL A 106 2.75 5.31 -3.36
N LEU A 107 1.65 4.58 -3.12
CA LEU A 107 0.32 5.16 -3.12
C LEU A 107 0.16 6.20 -2.01
N LEU A 108 0.55 5.83 -0.78
CA LEU A 108 0.40 6.70 0.38
C LEU A 108 1.23 7.98 0.26
N TRP A 109 2.47 7.87 -0.22
CA TRP A 109 3.33 9.00 -0.47
C TRP A 109 2.78 9.94 -1.56
N GLY A 110 2.13 9.40 -2.59
CA GLY A 110 1.52 10.23 -3.63
C GLY A 110 0.30 11.03 -3.13
N ILE A 111 -0.46 10.50 -2.16
CA ILE A 111 -1.73 11.11 -1.72
C ILE A 111 -1.63 11.92 -0.42
N GLU A 112 -0.49 11.90 0.28
CA GLU A 112 -0.39 12.47 1.63
C GLU A 112 -0.75 13.97 1.67
N ASP A 113 -0.37 14.71 0.63
CA ASP A 113 -0.50 16.17 0.49
C ASP A 113 -1.34 16.54 -0.73
N CYS A 114 -2.33 15.73 -1.07
CA CYS A 114 -3.36 16.06 -2.06
C CYS A 114 -4.74 16.31 -1.44
N ASP A 115 -5.63 16.95 -2.19
CA ASP A 115 -7.05 16.99 -1.82
C ASP A 115 -7.66 15.58 -1.93
N PRO A 116 -8.43 15.08 -0.94
CA PRO A 116 -8.99 13.74 -1.00
C PRO A 116 -9.85 13.41 -2.23
N SER A 117 -10.37 14.42 -2.95
CA SER A 117 -11.13 14.24 -4.18
C SER A 117 -10.35 13.58 -5.32
N VAL A 118 -9.02 13.68 -5.32
CA VAL A 118 -8.16 13.10 -6.37
C VAL A 118 -7.72 11.66 -6.07
N ILE A 119 -8.00 11.13 -4.87
CA ILE A 119 -7.62 9.78 -4.46
C ILE A 119 -8.15 8.68 -5.40
N PRO A 120 -9.40 8.74 -5.92
CA PRO A 120 -9.87 7.75 -6.90
C PRO A 120 -9.01 7.71 -8.17
N THR A 121 -8.56 8.86 -8.66
CA THR A 121 -7.62 8.95 -9.79
C THR A 121 -6.25 8.37 -9.42
N ALA A 122 -5.73 8.69 -8.23
CA ALA A 122 -4.49 8.11 -7.71
C ALA A 122 -4.52 6.58 -7.63
N ILE A 123 -5.64 6.00 -7.18
CA ILE A 123 -5.81 4.55 -7.13
C ILE A 123 -5.81 3.95 -8.53
N ARG A 124 -6.52 4.55 -9.49
CA ARG A 124 -6.55 4.07 -10.88
C ARG A 124 -5.16 4.13 -11.53
N ASN A 125 -4.45 5.26 -11.41
CA ASN A 125 -3.09 5.41 -11.91
C ASN A 125 -2.14 4.41 -11.25
N TRP A 126 -2.21 4.24 -9.93
CA TRP A 126 -1.40 3.26 -9.20
C TRP A 126 -1.69 1.82 -9.65
N LYS A 127 -2.97 1.47 -9.87
CA LYS A 127 -3.38 0.17 -10.42
C LYS A 127 -2.90 -0.05 -11.85
N GLY A 128 -2.80 1.01 -12.64
CA GLY A 128 -2.28 0.97 -14.01
C GLY A 128 -0.77 0.67 -14.10
N LEU A 129 -0.02 0.90 -13.02
CA LEU A 129 1.40 0.54 -12.94
C LEU A 129 1.57 -0.95 -12.66
N MET A 130 2.53 -1.57 -13.33
CA MET A 130 3.02 -2.91 -13.01
C MET A 130 3.67 -2.92 -11.61
N PRO A 131 3.63 -4.06 -10.88
CA PRO A 131 4.28 -4.16 -9.57
C PRO A 131 5.75 -3.72 -9.58
N GLU A 132 6.50 -4.08 -10.61
CA GLU A 132 7.91 -3.73 -10.77
C GLU A 132 8.13 -2.21 -10.90
N GLU A 133 7.24 -1.51 -11.60
CA GLU A 133 7.26 -0.05 -11.72
C GLU A 133 6.99 0.61 -10.37
N ARG A 134 6.03 0.07 -9.60
CA ARG A 134 5.77 0.53 -8.23
C ARG A 134 7.00 0.31 -7.34
N TRP A 135 7.68 -0.83 -7.45
CA TRP A 135 8.90 -1.09 -6.66
C TRP A 135 10.07 -0.19 -7.07
N TRP A 136 10.19 0.12 -8.35
CA TRP A 136 11.18 1.05 -8.85
C TRP A 136 10.91 2.46 -8.34
N LEU A 137 9.67 2.95 -8.44
CA LEU A 137 9.25 4.25 -7.88
C LEU A 137 9.49 4.34 -6.38
N TYR A 138 9.20 3.27 -5.63
CA TYR A 138 9.55 3.19 -4.21
C TYR A 138 11.05 3.37 -4.02
N THR A 139 11.88 2.67 -4.78
CA THR A 139 13.34 2.67 -4.62
C THR A 139 13.92 4.06 -4.86
N MET A 140 13.49 4.73 -5.95
CA MET A 140 13.93 6.09 -6.28
C MET A 140 13.49 7.11 -5.23
N THR A 141 12.24 7.00 -4.77
CA THR A 141 11.66 7.89 -3.76
C THR A 141 12.32 7.67 -2.40
N ASN A 142 12.50 6.42 -1.98
CA ASN A 142 13.10 6.06 -0.71
C ASN A 142 14.55 6.52 -0.60
N ALA A 143 15.34 6.33 -1.67
CA ALA A 143 16.74 6.71 -1.71
C ALA A 143 16.96 8.23 -1.57
N SER A 144 16.02 9.03 -2.08
CA SER A 144 16.18 10.49 -2.14
C SER A 144 15.41 11.24 -1.05
N THR A 145 14.18 10.82 -0.77
CA THR A 145 13.16 11.57 -0.03
C THR A 145 12.22 10.62 0.71
N GLY A 146 12.78 9.57 1.33
CA GLY A 146 12.02 8.54 2.01
C GLY A 146 11.70 8.84 3.48
N GLN A 147 12.25 9.90 4.08
CA GLN A 147 12.03 10.16 5.50
C GLN A 147 10.64 10.76 5.75
N LEU A 148 10.14 10.61 6.99
CA LEU A 148 8.81 11.07 7.39
C LEU A 148 8.50 12.54 7.01
N LYS A 149 9.49 13.43 7.12
CA LYS A 149 9.33 14.87 6.85
C LYS A 149 9.64 15.27 5.41
N ASP A 150 10.07 14.35 4.57
CA ASP A 150 10.40 14.65 3.18
C ASP A 150 9.13 14.77 2.35
N LYS A 151 8.91 15.97 1.79
CA LYS A 151 7.75 16.33 0.96
C LYS A 151 8.16 17.07 -0.32
N LYS A 152 9.35 16.76 -0.82
CA LYS A 152 9.99 17.41 -1.99
C LYS A 152 10.47 16.37 -3.01
N GLY A 153 10.95 16.82 -4.17
CA GLY A 153 11.57 15.97 -5.18
C GLY A 153 10.65 14.82 -5.61
N TRP A 154 11.11 13.58 -5.45
CA TRP A 154 10.36 12.38 -5.84
C TRP A 154 8.99 12.27 -5.16
N ARG A 155 8.80 12.81 -3.94
CA ARG A 155 7.49 12.84 -3.28
C ARG A 155 6.48 13.70 -4.04
N ILE A 156 6.93 14.85 -4.55
CA ILE A 156 6.13 15.72 -5.41
C ILE A 156 5.88 15.03 -6.75
N ALA A 157 6.89 14.38 -7.34
CA ALA A 157 6.73 13.64 -8.59
C ALA A 157 5.69 12.52 -8.47
N LEU A 158 5.66 11.76 -7.37
CA LEU A 158 4.63 10.76 -7.09
C LEU A 158 3.23 11.37 -7.02
N ARG A 159 3.10 12.55 -6.38
CA ARG A 159 1.81 13.25 -6.34
C ARG A 159 1.31 13.56 -7.75
N TYR A 160 2.14 14.18 -8.59
CA TYR A 160 1.74 14.50 -9.97
C TYR A 160 1.44 13.22 -10.77
N ALA A 161 2.33 12.22 -10.72
CA ALA A 161 2.19 10.98 -11.47
C ALA A 161 0.90 10.20 -11.11
N LEU A 162 0.49 10.22 -9.85
CA LEU A 162 -0.71 9.50 -9.41
C LEU A 162 -1.97 10.36 -9.42
N CYS A 163 -1.90 11.60 -8.92
CA CYS A 163 -3.09 12.40 -8.65
C CYS A 163 -3.51 13.29 -9.83
N GLU A 164 -2.57 13.71 -10.67
CA GLU A 164 -2.80 14.73 -11.70
C GLU A 164 -2.64 14.20 -13.12
N ASN A 165 -2.03 13.03 -13.29
CA ASN A 165 -1.90 12.38 -14.59
C ASN A 165 -3.28 11.96 -15.12
N PRO A 166 -3.74 12.50 -16.26
CA PRO A 166 -5.03 12.14 -16.82
C PRO A 166 -5.05 10.66 -17.16
N ILE A 167 -6.20 10.04 -16.89
CA ILE A 167 -6.47 8.67 -17.28
C ILE A 167 -7.48 8.78 -18.41
N GLU A 168 -7.12 8.29 -19.59
CA GLU A 168 -8.11 8.11 -20.64
C GLU A 168 -9.12 7.09 -20.13
N GLU A 169 -10.31 7.56 -19.80
CA GLU A 169 -11.45 6.70 -19.55
C GLU A 169 -11.84 6.14 -20.90
N ASN A 170 -11.35 4.96 -21.23
CA ASN A 170 -11.96 4.19 -22.30
C ASN A 170 -13.30 3.71 -21.72
N PRO A 171 -14.44 4.30 -22.12
CA PRO A 171 -15.72 3.78 -21.68
C PRO A 171 -15.73 2.33 -22.14
N GLN A 172 -15.95 1.40 -21.23
CA GLN A 172 -16.28 0.04 -21.65
C GLN A 172 -17.50 0.19 -22.56
N LEU A 173 -17.30 0.08 -23.87
CA LEU A 173 -18.39 0.01 -24.84
C LEU A 173 -19.37 -1.01 -24.28
N SER A 174 -20.56 -0.52 -23.92
CA SER A 174 -21.58 -1.42 -23.43
C SER A 174 -21.87 -2.40 -24.56
N LEU A 175 -22.07 -3.69 -24.25
CA LEU A 175 -22.47 -4.67 -25.26
C LEU A 175 -23.67 -4.19 -26.10
N VAL A 176 -24.53 -3.35 -25.51
CA VAL A 176 -25.67 -2.71 -26.17
C VAL A 176 -25.23 -1.72 -27.26
N GLU A 177 -24.20 -0.91 -27.04
CA GLU A 177 -23.66 0.02 -28.05
C GLU A 177 -22.98 -0.72 -29.21
N MET A 178 -22.33 -1.87 -28.96
CA MET A 178 -21.76 -2.70 -30.04
C MET A 178 -22.82 -3.37 -30.93
N PHE A 179 -24.05 -3.55 -30.46
CA PHE A 179 -25.13 -4.20 -31.21
C PHE A 179 -26.18 -3.22 -31.76
N THR A 180 -25.96 -1.91 -31.63
CA THR A 180 -26.89 -0.86 -32.12
C THR A 180 -26.37 -0.11 -33.35
N GLU A 181 -25.20 -0.49 -33.89
CA GLU A 181 -24.64 0.04 -35.14
C GLU A 181 -24.91 -0.85 -36.39
N GLU A 182 -25.95 -1.69 -36.38
CA GLU A 182 -26.46 -2.37 -37.60
C GLU A 182 -27.73 -1.72 -38.17
#